data_AF-Q5JN30-F1
#
_entry.id   AF-Q5JN30-F1
#
_cell.length_a   1.000
_cell.length_b   1.000
_cell.length_c   1.000
_cell.angle_alpha   90.00
_cell.angle_beta   90.00
_cell.angle_gamma   90.00
#
_symmetry.space_group_name_H-M   'P 1'
#
loop_
_entity.id
_entity.type
_entity.pdbx_description
1 polymer ?
#
loop_
_entity_poly.entity_id
_entity_poly.type
_entity_poly.pdbx_seq_one_letter_code
_entity_poly.pdbx_strand_id
1 'polypeptide(L)'
;MKQSAIGYIARSSLLSKGVSSFVSFIGSLQASVTRGIMRRLLGPSWSVTAVEATCGHLLWYHTMRNVLFMAMTEFTKLSEEPDWNFISAKQDQIAFLFDVDDHWGPLAHLEEISKRAPGVALSVETEGHTHGYCCTEAGSFWAADYVANLIKTKF
;
A
#
# COMPACT_ATOMS: atom_id res chain seq x y z
N MET A 1 6.76 4.68 -8.80
CA MET A 1 6.52 3.44 -9.58
C MET A 1 5.02 3.26 -9.60
N LYS A 2 4.39 3.07 -10.77
CA LYS A 2 2.95 2.78 -10.84
C LYS A 2 2.67 1.42 -10.22
N GLN A 3 1.59 1.26 -9.46
CA GLN A 3 1.28 -0.02 -8.82
C GLN A 3 1.06 -1.17 -9.81
N SER A 4 0.61 -0.84 -11.03
CA SER A 4 0.56 -1.76 -12.17
C SER A 4 1.87 -2.51 -12.44
N ALA A 5 3.03 -1.86 -12.23
CA ALA A 5 4.32 -2.51 -12.35
C ALA A 5 4.56 -3.56 -11.25
N ILE A 6 4.11 -3.29 -10.02
CA ILE A 6 4.23 -4.22 -8.89
C ILE A 6 3.45 -5.50 -9.20
N GLY A 7 2.20 -5.37 -9.67
CA GLY A 7 1.38 -6.53 -10.03
C GLY A 7 1.96 -7.35 -11.18
N TYR A 8 2.66 -6.74 -12.12
CA TYR A 8 3.36 -7.45 -13.19
C TYR A 8 4.58 -8.23 -12.67
N ILE A 9 5.42 -7.59 -11.84
CA ILE A 9 6.61 -8.21 -11.23
C ILE A 9 6.19 -9.37 -10.31
N ALA A 10 5.17 -9.14 -9.48
CA ALA A 10 4.69 -10.09 -8.48
C ALA A 10 4.18 -11.39 -9.11
N ARG A 11 3.47 -11.31 -10.25
CA ARG A 11 2.93 -12.48 -10.97
C ARG A 11 3.99 -13.29 -11.72
N SER A 12 5.15 -12.69 -12.04
CA SER A 12 6.22 -13.37 -12.75
C SER A 12 7.25 -13.97 -11.78
N SER A 13 7.33 -15.30 -11.74
CA SER A 13 8.31 -16.00 -10.89
C SER A 13 9.76 -15.60 -11.20
N LEU A 14 10.10 -15.37 -12.46
CA LEU A 14 11.44 -14.94 -12.86
C LEU A 14 11.72 -13.50 -12.41
N LEU A 15 10.79 -12.56 -12.67
CA LEU A 15 10.98 -11.16 -12.29
C LEU A 15 10.99 -10.98 -10.78
N SER A 16 10.09 -11.65 -10.06
CA SER A 16 10.05 -11.60 -8.61
C SER A 16 11.35 -12.10 -7.99
N LYS A 17 11.88 -13.26 -8.45
CA LYS A 17 13.20 -13.75 -8.02
C LYS A 17 14.31 -12.76 -8.35
N GLY A 18 14.30 -12.19 -9.57
CA GLY A 18 15.28 -11.20 -9.99
C GLY A 18 15.31 -9.96 -9.10
N VAL A 19 14.14 -9.38 -8.81
CA VAL A 19 14.00 -8.22 -7.92
C VAL A 19 14.42 -8.58 -6.49
N SER A 20 13.98 -9.72 -5.97
CA SER A 20 14.38 -10.15 -4.62
C SER A 20 15.89 -10.38 -4.51
N SER A 21 16.54 -10.95 -5.53
CA SER A 21 18.00 -11.12 -5.57
C SER A 21 18.71 -9.77 -5.62
N PHE A 22 18.23 -8.83 -6.43
CA PHE A 22 18.80 -7.48 -6.51
C PHE A 22 18.69 -6.73 -5.18
N VAL A 23 17.51 -6.77 -4.55
CA VAL A 23 17.27 -6.18 -3.24
C VAL A 23 18.18 -6.80 -2.18
N SER A 24 18.31 -8.13 -2.18
CA SER A 24 19.19 -8.84 -1.24
C SER A 24 20.67 -8.54 -1.49
N PHE A 25 21.08 -8.33 -2.74
CA PHE A 25 22.43 -7.91 -3.08
C PHE A 25 22.75 -6.55 -2.45
N ILE A 26 21.84 -5.58 -2.57
CA ILE A 26 21.99 -4.28 -1.88
C ILE A 26 22.03 -4.46 -0.36
N GLY A 27 21.18 -5.33 0.19
CA GLY A 27 21.17 -5.66 1.62
C GLY A 27 22.47 -6.28 2.13
N SER A 28 23.21 -6.98 1.28
CA SER A 28 24.49 -7.61 1.63
C SER A 28 25.68 -6.65 1.67
N LEU A 29 25.51 -5.41 1.20
CA LEU A 29 26.55 -4.38 1.28
C LEU A 29 26.75 -3.92 2.74
N GLN A 30 27.85 -3.23 2.99
CA GLN A 30 28.09 -2.60 4.30
C GLN A 30 26.94 -1.65 4.66
N ALA A 31 26.52 -1.67 5.92
CA ALA A 31 25.33 -0.94 6.38
C ALA A 31 25.34 0.56 6.04
N SER A 32 26.50 1.21 6.08
CA SER A 32 26.66 2.62 5.69
C SER A 32 26.41 2.85 4.20
N VAL A 33 26.90 1.94 3.35
CA VAL A 33 26.70 1.96 1.89
C VAL A 33 25.24 1.72 1.56
N THR A 34 24.64 0.68 2.13
CA THR A 34 23.22 0.34 1.99
C THR A 34 22.33 1.51 2.35
N ARG A 35 22.56 2.13 3.51
CA ARG A 35 21.82 3.31 3.97
C ARG A 35 22.02 4.50 3.04
N GLY A 36 23.24 4.72 2.55
CA GLY A 36 23.54 5.77 1.58
C GLY A 36 22.77 5.60 0.27
N ILE A 37 22.70 4.36 -0.26
CA ILE A 37 21.91 4.04 -1.45
C ILE A 37 20.42 4.28 -1.19
N MET A 38 19.86 3.74 -0.11
CA MET A 38 18.43 3.87 0.19
C MET A 38 18.01 5.31 0.45
N ARG A 39 18.83 6.10 1.15
CA ARG A 39 18.57 7.54 1.34
C ARG A 39 18.58 8.30 0.02
N ARG A 40 19.42 7.94 -0.94
CA ARG A 40 19.42 8.59 -2.27
C ARG A 40 18.20 8.19 -3.10
N LEU A 41 17.79 6.92 -3.05
CA LEU A 41 16.68 6.42 -3.87
C LEU A 41 15.31 6.78 -3.30
N LEU A 42 15.13 6.64 -1.98
CA LEU A 42 13.84 6.78 -1.30
C LEU A 42 13.74 8.06 -0.46
N GLY A 43 14.86 8.55 0.07
CA GLY A 43 14.87 9.70 0.98
C GLY A 43 14.29 11.01 0.43
N PRO A 44 14.28 11.30 -0.88
CA PRO A 44 13.56 12.48 -1.40
C PRO A 44 12.04 12.43 -1.21
N SER A 45 11.47 11.23 -1.03
CA SER A 45 10.02 11.03 -1.02
C SER A 45 9.51 10.30 0.22
N TRP A 46 10.38 9.63 0.97
CA TRP A 46 10.02 8.82 2.15
C TRP A 46 10.59 9.44 3.42
N SER A 47 9.89 9.22 4.54
CA SER A 47 10.35 9.61 5.87
C SER A 47 11.63 8.86 6.25
N VAL A 48 12.41 9.45 7.16
CA VAL A 48 13.64 8.83 7.66
C VAL A 48 13.33 7.45 8.26
N THR A 49 12.24 7.32 9.00
CA THR A 49 11.79 6.06 9.59
C THR A 49 11.46 5.01 8.53
N ALA A 50 10.78 5.36 7.45
CA ALA A 50 10.46 4.42 6.37
C ALA A 50 11.72 3.95 5.63
N VAL A 51 12.70 4.84 5.43
CA VAL A 51 14.00 4.49 4.85
C VAL A 51 14.77 3.54 5.78
N GLU A 52 14.78 3.82 7.09
CA GLU A 52 15.46 2.97 8.08
C GLU A 52 14.81 1.59 8.21
N ALA A 53 13.47 1.53 8.24
CA ALA A 53 12.72 0.27 8.23
C ALA A 53 13.02 -0.55 6.97
N THR A 54 13.11 0.11 5.80
CA THR A 54 13.51 -0.54 4.56
C THR A 54 14.87 -1.18 4.69
N CYS A 55 15.87 -0.42 5.15
CA CYS A 55 17.23 -0.93 5.36
C CYS A 55 17.29 -2.10 6.35
N GLY A 56 16.54 -2.03 7.46
CA GLY A 56 16.58 -3.02 8.53
C GLY A 56 15.83 -4.32 8.21
N HIS A 57 14.73 -4.23 7.46
CA HIS A 57 13.76 -5.33 7.38
C HIS A 57 13.46 -5.81 5.96
N LEU A 58 13.57 -4.96 4.93
CA LEU A 58 13.13 -5.31 3.58
C LEU A 58 14.23 -5.84 2.66
N LEU A 59 15.50 -5.52 2.94
CA LEU A 59 16.63 -5.86 2.07
C LEU A 59 17.11 -7.31 2.18
N TRP A 60 16.19 -8.24 2.43
CA TRP A 60 16.44 -9.68 2.50
C TRP A 60 15.71 -10.39 1.38
N TYR A 61 16.38 -11.34 0.72
CA TYR A 61 15.79 -12.09 -0.38
C TYR A 61 14.42 -12.69 -0.03
N HIS A 62 14.34 -13.42 1.09
CA HIS A 62 13.10 -14.09 1.49
C HIS A 62 12.02 -13.11 1.93
N THR A 63 12.38 -11.99 2.59
CA THR A 63 11.41 -10.95 2.92
C THR A 63 10.81 -10.35 1.66
N MET A 64 11.65 -9.98 0.69
CA MET A 64 11.17 -9.39 -0.57
C MET A 64 10.37 -10.41 -1.40
N ARG A 65 10.74 -11.70 -1.37
CA ARG A 65 9.94 -12.75 -2.00
C ARG A 65 8.56 -12.86 -1.37
N ASN A 66 8.48 -12.78 -0.05
CA ASN A 66 7.20 -12.83 0.67
C ASN A 66 6.35 -11.59 0.38
N VAL A 67 6.93 -10.39 0.36
CA VAL A 67 6.23 -9.15 -0.02
C VAL A 67 5.62 -9.27 -1.41
N LEU A 68 6.41 -9.71 -2.40
CA LEU A 68 5.92 -9.87 -3.77
C LEU A 68 4.89 -11.01 -3.90
N PHE A 69 5.03 -12.08 -3.11
CA PHE A 69 4.03 -13.14 -3.06
C PHE A 69 2.71 -12.64 -2.47
N MET A 70 2.75 -11.90 -1.36
CA MET A 70 1.56 -11.29 -0.75
C MET A 70 0.87 -10.34 -1.73
N ALA A 71 1.62 -9.43 -2.37
CA ALA A 71 1.08 -8.54 -3.39
C ALA A 71 0.33 -9.31 -4.50
N MET A 72 0.92 -10.40 -5.02
CA MET A 72 0.27 -11.24 -6.03
C MET A 72 -1.03 -11.88 -5.52
N THR A 73 -1.00 -12.47 -4.33
CA THR A 73 -2.16 -13.18 -3.76
C THR A 73 -3.25 -12.23 -3.33
N GLU A 74 -2.90 -11.08 -2.76
CA GLU A 74 -3.83 -10.03 -2.34
C GLU A 74 -4.52 -9.43 -3.56
N PHE A 75 -3.79 -9.06 -4.62
CA PHE A 75 -4.42 -8.58 -5.86
C PHE A 75 -5.39 -9.60 -6.47
N THR A 76 -5.07 -10.89 -6.39
CA THR A 76 -6.00 -11.95 -6.83
C THR A 76 -7.22 -11.99 -5.92
N LYS A 77 -7.02 -12.02 -4.60
CA LYS A 77 -8.10 -12.15 -3.63
C LYS A 77 -9.04 -10.94 -3.63
N LEU A 78 -8.50 -9.75 -3.80
CA LEU A 78 -9.26 -8.50 -3.88
C LEU A 78 -10.08 -8.38 -5.16
N SER A 79 -9.85 -9.23 -6.16
CA SER A 79 -10.72 -9.32 -7.35
C SER A 79 -11.95 -10.22 -7.15
N GLU A 80 -12.03 -10.91 -6.02
CA GLU A 80 -13.21 -11.71 -5.67
C GLU A 80 -14.33 -10.82 -5.10
N GLU A 81 -15.56 -11.33 -5.13
CA GLU A 81 -16.72 -10.60 -4.61
C GLU A 81 -16.60 -10.41 -3.08
N PRO A 82 -16.75 -9.17 -2.56
CA PRO A 82 -16.66 -8.92 -1.13
C PRO A 82 -17.94 -9.39 -0.41
N ASP A 83 -17.84 -9.56 0.91
CA ASP A 83 -18.99 -9.94 1.75
C ASP A 83 -19.97 -8.75 1.88
N TRP A 84 -20.90 -8.67 0.93
CA TRP A 84 -21.91 -7.62 0.90
C TRP A 84 -22.86 -7.64 2.10
N ASN A 85 -23.11 -8.82 2.69
CA ASN A 85 -23.95 -8.90 3.87
C ASN A 85 -23.24 -8.23 5.05
N PHE A 86 -21.94 -8.47 5.21
CA PHE A 86 -21.14 -7.78 6.21
C PHE A 86 -21.08 -6.27 5.98
N ILE A 87 -20.74 -5.84 4.76
CA ILE A 87 -20.60 -4.41 4.42
C ILE A 87 -21.91 -3.66 4.67
N SER A 88 -23.04 -4.20 4.19
CA SER A 88 -24.35 -3.58 4.38
C SER A 88 -24.78 -3.58 5.85
N ALA A 89 -24.53 -4.66 6.60
CA ALA A 89 -24.85 -4.73 8.02
C ALA A 89 -24.00 -3.79 8.90
N LYS A 90 -22.85 -3.35 8.40
CA LYS A 90 -21.89 -2.50 9.11
C LYS A 90 -21.72 -1.12 8.50
N GLN A 91 -22.62 -0.70 7.61
CA GLN A 91 -22.48 0.53 6.83
C GLN A 91 -22.37 1.82 7.67
N ASP A 92 -22.84 1.78 8.91
CA ASP A 92 -22.74 2.87 9.91
C ASP A 92 -21.52 2.76 10.83
N GLN A 93 -20.68 1.73 10.66
CA GLN A 93 -19.50 1.42 11.48
C GLN A 93 -18.22 1.32 10.65
N ILE A 94 -18.31 1.34 9.31
CA ILE A 94 -17.17 1.22 8.39
C ILE A 94 -17.14 2.39 7.42
N ALA A 95 -15.92 2.69 6.97
CA ALA A 95 -15.66 3.63 5.91
C ALA A 95 -14.53 3.12 5.03
N PHE A 96 -14.56 3.48 3.75
CA PHE A 96 -13.49 3.20 2.82
C PHE A 96 -12.91 4.51 2.30
N LEU A 97 -11.59 4.56 2.31
CA LEU A 97 -10.78 5.63 1.74
C LEU A 97 -9.98 5.01 0.59
N PHE A 98 -10.14 5.57 -0.59
CA PHE A 98 -9.51 5.09 -1.83
C PHE A 98 -8.46 6.06 -2.32
N ASP A 99 -7.51 5.56 -3.10
CA ASP A 99 -6.56 6.35 -3.89
C ASP A 99 -6.71 5.98 -5.38
N VAL A 100 -6.34 6.91 -6.27
CA VAL A 100 -6.59 6.86 -7.72
C VAL A 100 -5.79 5.76 -8.43
N ASP A 101 -4.57 5.45 -7.98
CA ASP A 101 -3.71 4.36 -8.53
C ASP A 101 -3.49 3.26 -7.49
N ASP A 102 -4.52 2.93 -6.69
CA ASP A 102 -4.43 1.86 -5.69
C ASP A 102 -4.97 0.52 -6.23
N HIS A 103 -4.08 -0.40 -6.51
CA HIS A 103 -4.41 -1.77 -6.94
C HIS A 103 -4.78 -2.68 -5.76
N TRP A 104 -4.42 -2.31 -4.52
CA TRP A 104 -4.91 -2.98 -3.31
C TRP A 104 -6.30 -2.48 -2.88
N GLY A 105 -6.76 -1.36 -3.46
CA GLY A 105 -8.08 -0.80 -3.23
C GLY A 105 -8.60 -0.15 -4.52
N PRO A 106 -8.95 -0.93 -5.55
CA PRO A 106 -9.31 -0.35 -6.85
C PRO A 106 -10.57 0.50 -6.75
N LEU A 107 -10.57 1.66 -7.43
CA LEU A 107 -11.72 2.58 -7.49
C LEU A 107 -13.01 1.92 -8.01
N ALA A 108 -12.92 0.81 -8.74
CA ALA A 108 -14.11 0.02 -9.11
C ALA A 108 -14.92 -0.43 -7.88
N HIS A 109 -14.26 -0.74 -6.76
CA HIS A 109 -14.95 -1.10 -5.51
C HIS A 109 -15.72 0.07 -4.93
N LEU A 110 -15.24 1.32 -5.08
CA LEU A 110 -15.99 2.50 -4.65
C LEU A 110 -17.34 2.55 -5.35
N GLU A 111 -17.36 2.37 -6.68
CA GLU A 111 -18.59 2.39 -7.46
C GLU A 111 -19.55 1.27 -7.01
N GLU A 112 -19.04 0.05 -6.81
CA GLU A 112 -19.88 -1.07 -6.36
C GLU A 112 -20.43 -0.90 -4.96
N ILE A 113 -19.61 -0.45 -4.00
CA ILE A 113 -20.04 -0.20 -2.62
C ILE A 113 -21.09 0.92 -2.59
N SER A 114 -20.91 1.99 -3.38
CA SER A 114 -21.88 3.09 -3.45
C SER A 114 -23.28 2.64 -3.88
N LYS A 115 -23.36 1.58 -4.71
CA LYS A 115 -24.61 1.01 -5.20
C LYS A 115 -25.22 0.01 -4.21
N ARG A 116 -24.40 -0.87 -3.61
CA ARG A 116 -24.87 -1.99 -2.78
C ARG A 116 -25.02 -1.65 -1.30
N ALA A 117 -24.25 -0.67 -0.79
CA ALA A 117 -24.27 -0.23 0.60
C ALA A 117 -24.15 1.31 0.69
N PRO A 118 -25.17 2.06 0.26
CA PRO A 118 -25.11 3.52 0.12
C PRO A 118 -24.92 4.27 1.46
N GLY A 119 -25.10 3.62 2.62
CA GLY A 119 -24.83 4.23 3.92
C GLY A 119 -23.34 4.33 4.28
N VAL A 120 -22.49 3.54 3.61
CA VAL A 120 -21.04 3.48 3.88
C VAL A 120 -20.39 4.83 3.57
N ALA A 121 -19.47 5.28 4.42
CA ALA A 121 -18.66 6.46 4.09
C ALA A 121 -17.62 6.09 3.03
N LEU A 122 -17.66 6.78 1.90
CA LEU A 122 -16.72 6.58 0.79
C LEU A 122 -16.02 7.91 0.51
N SER A 123 -14.70 7.87 0.48
CA SER A 123 -13.87 9.03 0.11
C SER A 123 -12.76 8.61 -0.83
N VAL A 124 -12.28 9.55 -1.62
CA VAL A 124 -11.09 9.40 -2.47
C VAL A 124 -10.06 10.42 -2.02
N GLU A 125 -8.81 10.01 -1.96
CA GLU A 125 -7.64 10.85 -1.76
C GLU A 125 -7.57 11.95 -2.83
N THR A 126 -7.16 13.17 -2.45
CA THR A 126 -7.18 14.35 -3.33
C THR A 126 -5.91 15.20 -3.35
N GLU A 127 -4.93 14.88 -2.49
CA GLU A 127 -3.65 15.60 -2.35
C GLU A 127 -2.48 14.87 -3.04
N GLY A 128 -2.73 13.72 -3.66
CA GLY A 128 -1.72 12.93 -4.37
C GLY A 128 -0.95 11.95 -3.49
N HIS A 129 -1.44 11.64 -2.30
CA HIS A 129 -0.90 10.58 -1.45
C HIS A 129 -1.24 9.21 -2.03
N THR A 130 -0.24 8.32 -2.09
CA THR A 130 -0.44 6.97 -2.65
C THR A 130 -0.82 5.94 -1.59
N HIS A 131 -1.15 4.70 -1.96
CA HIS A 131 -1.24 3.55 -1.01
C HIS A 131 -0.07 3.47 0.00
N GLY A 132 1.13 3.87 -0.43
CA GLY A 132 2.29 4.01 0.45
C GLY A 132 2.27 5.26 1.35
N TYR A 133 1.09 5.81 1.70
CA TYR A 133 0.95 7.06 2.46
C TYR A 133 1.73 7.03 3.77
N CYS A 134 1.79 5.86 4.41
CA CYS A 134 2.51 5.63 5.67
C CYS A 134 4.03 5.73 5.56
N CYS A 135 4.58 5.70 4.33
CA CYS A 135 6.01 5.89 4.10
C CYS A 135 6.42 7.37 4.08
N THR A 136 5.46 8.31 4.11
CA THR A 136 5.70 9.75 4.00
C THR A 136 5.09 10.47 5.20
N GLU A 137 5.74 11.52 5.71
CA GLU A 137 5.15 12.28 6.82
C GLU A 137 3.84 12.95 6.40
N ALA A 138 3.81 13.59 5.24
CA ALA A 138 2.61 14.26 4.72
C ALA A 138 1.43 13.30 4.55
N GLY A 139 1.64 12.14 3.90
CA GLY A 139 0.60 11.14 3.72
C GLY A 139 0.12 10.52 5.03
N SER A 140 1.03 10.27 5.98
CA SER A 140 0.66 9.83 7.33
C SER A 140 -0.21 10.85 8.06
N PHE A 141 0.17 12.13 8.05
CA PHE A 141 -0.61 13.19 8.69
C PHE A 141 -1.97 13.37 8.03
N TRP A 142 -2.01 13.35 6.70
CA TRP A 142 -3.25 13.49 5.94
C TRP A 142 -4.24 12.37 6.26
N ALA A 143 -3.79 11.10 6.21
CA ALA A 143 -4.63 9.97 6.54
C ALA A 143 -5.10 10.00 8.00
N ALA A 144 -4.23 10.42 8.93
CA ALA A 144 -4.59 10.55 10.34
C ALA A 144 -5.63 11.65 10.58
N ASP A 145 -5.49 12.82 9.94
CA ASP A 145 -6.46 13.91 10.04
C ASP A 145 -7.81 13.51 9.44
N TYR A 146 -7.80 12.87 8.27
CA TYR A 146 -9.01 12.31 7.65
C TYR A 146 -9.73 11.35 8.60
N VAL A 147 -9.02 10.37 9.18
CA VAL A 147 -9.60 9.40 10.13
C VAL A 147 -10.12 10.10 11.38
N ALA A 148 -9.37 11.05 11.94
CA ALA A 148 -9.79 11.79 13.13
C ALA A 148 -11.07 12.61 12.89
N ASN A 149 -11.20 13.23 11.73
CA ASN A 149 -12.40 13.98 11.35
C ASN A 149 -13.59 13.05 11.11
N LEU A 150 -13.36 11.90 10.47
CA LEU A 150 -14.39 10.88 10.26
C LEU A 150 -14.95 10.36 11.59
N ILE A 151 -14.08 10.04 12.55
CA ILE A 151 -14.49 9.61 13.90
C ILE A 151 -15.30 10.69 14.61
N LYS A 152 -14.99 11.98 14.44
CA LYS A 152 -15.74 13.06 15.10
C LYS A 152 -17.11 13.33 14.48
N THR A 153 -17.24 13.10 13.18
CA THR A 153 -18.38 13.58 12.39
C THR A 153 -19.35 12.49 12.00
N LYS A 154 -18.91 11.22 11.94
CA LYS A 154 -19.70 10.11 11.42
C LYS A 154 -19.89 8.94 12.39
N PHE A 155 -18.94 8.67 13.28
CA PHE A 155 -19.02 7.60 14.28
C PHE A 155 -19.18 8.16 15.69
#